data_AF-R1FIS9-F1
#
_entry.id   AF-R1FIS9-F1
#
_cell.length_a   1.000
_cell.length_b   1.000
_cell.length_c   1.000
_cell.angle_alpha   90.00
_cell.angle_beta   90.00
_cell.angle_gamma   90.00
#
_symmetry.space_group_name_H-M   'P 1'
#
loop_
_entity.id
_entity.type
_entity.pdbx_description
1 polymer ?
#
loop_
_entity_poly.entity_id
_entity_poly.type
_entity_poly.pdbx_seq_one_letter_code
_entity_poly.pdbx_strand_id
1 'polypeptide(L)'
;DPHLHFAHGGRADFRGRHGVYYSFFSAPGLAVNLKMENATFPLRRGVASGGGVASGGGTTLIVDGTFITEVHLVALVGRGGGDDAAGMGAGASAPRRKWLNVSYWTAELNENNWGWKIITGFCGGRVFKIGKGGRKVCEDVTIGVRMMTGTISCADWTVTVLGSPTHATSGPAHRADVGLSASGDYTSRSLPHGIFGQSFSSPGPRDGKRDEYPSNGPLYNERNGPFLTSAFAEGAIEGKAADYELPSAFATRFAFSRFGESLLPPSANAADGEALHDDSSGNAVLEAAVGELEEPGR
;
A
#
# COMPACT_ATOMS: atom_id res chain seq x y z
N ASP A 1 -9.13 -1.61 10.91
CA ASP A 1 -8.98 -1.68 9.45
C ASP A 1 -7.90 -0.72 9.00
N PRO A 2 -7.43 -0.88 7.76
CA PRO A 2 -6.58 0.10 7.09
C PRO A 2 -7.27 1.48 6.96
N HIS A 3 -6.58 2.53 7.44
CA HIS A 3 -6.85 3.95 7.22
C HIS A 3 -5.97 4.47 6.09
N LEU A 4 -6.61 4.95 5.04
CA LEU A 4 -5.96 5.50 3.86
C LEU A 4 -5.63 6.97 4.08
N HIS A 5 -4.36 7.31 3.91
CA HIS A 5 -3.87 8.68 3.80
C HIS A 5 -3.38 8.90 2.37
N PHE A 6 -4.19 9.60 1.58
CA PHE A 6 -3.93 9.83 0.16
C PHE A 6 -2.90 10.94 -0.08
N ALA A 7 -2.30 10.97 -1.29
CA ALA A 7 -1.16 11.83 -1.64
C ALA A 7 -1.36 13.34 -1.40
N HIS A 8 -2.61 13.82 -1.46
CA HIS A 8 -2.97 15.22 -1.24
C HIS A 8 -3.77 15.42 0.06
N GLY A 9 -3.56 14.57 1.08
CA GLY A 9 -4.11 14.72 2.42
C GLY A 9 -5.55 14.21 2.62
N GLY A 10 -6.21 13.76 1.57
CA GLY A 10 -7.53 13.13 1.65
C GLY A 10 -7.49 11.83 2.46
N ARG A 11 -8.63 11.45 3.06
CA ARG A 11 -8.72 10.27 3.93
C ARG A 11 -9.91 9.38 3.63
N ALA A 12 -9.75 8.08 3.86
CA ALA A 12 -10.84 7.11 3.81
C ALA A 12 -10.49 5.85 4.63
N ASP A 13 -11.50 5.07 5.00
CA ASP A 13 -11.28 3.77 5.64
C ASP A 13 -11.59 2.67 4.63
N PHE A 14 -10.83 1.58 4.68
CA PHE A 14 -11.01 0.47 3.76
C PHE A 14 -10.94 -0.87 4.49
N ARG A 15 -12.12 -1.44 4.77
CA ARG A 15 -12.25 -2.74 5.41
C ARG A 15 -11.73 -3.87 4.51
N GLY A 16 -12.10 -3.90 3.24
CA GLY A 16 -11.83 -5.07 2.40
C GLY A 16 -12.56 -6.35 2.85
N ARG A 17 -12.39 -7.43 2.09
CA ARG A 17 -12.95 -8.76 2.40
C ARG A 17 -11.83 -9.76 2.72
N HIS A 18 -12.10 -10.67 3.65
CA HIS A 18 -11.15 -11.71 4.02
C HIS A 18 -10.75 -12.59 2.82
N GLY A 19 -9.44 -12.79 2.66
CA GLY A 19 -8.85 -13.62 1.63
C GLY A 19 -8.86 -13.00 0.23
N VAL A 20 -9.38 -11.78 0.07
CA VAL A 20 -9.52 -11.12 -1.23
C VAL A 20 -8.30 -10.24 -1.52
N TYR A 21 -7.85 -10.28 -2.77
CA TYR A 21 -6.83 -9.39 -3.29
C TYR A 21 -7.47 -8.13 -3.87
N TYR A 22 -6.91 -6.96 -3.57
CA TYR A 22 -7.34 -5.69 -4.12
C TYR A 22 -6.22 -5.01 -4.90
N SER A 23 -6.55 -4.44 -6.06
CA SER A 23 -5.69 -3.57 -6.85
C SER A 23 -5.53 -2.23 -6.13
N PHE A 24 -4.39 -2.05 -5.49
CA PHE A 24 -4.13 -0.87 -4.67
C PHE A 24 -3.49 0.24 -5.51
N PHE A 25 -2.57 -0.14 -6.39
CA PHE A 25 -1.86 0.75 -7.27
C PHE A 25 -1.67 0.11 -8.65
N SER A 26 -1.90 0.88 -9.71
CA SER A 26 -1.66 0.46 -11.09
C SER A 26 -1.16 1.65 -11.90
N ALA A 27 -0.01 1.50 -12.54
CA ALA A 27 0.61 2.45 -13.46
C ALA A 27 1.26 1.68 -14.62
N PRO A 28 1.66 2.34 -15.72
CA PRO A 28 2.38 1.72 -16.83
C PRO A 28 3.54 0.81 -16.38
N GLY A 29 3.36 -0.50 -16.51
CA GLY A 29 4.36 -1.51 -16.15
C GLY A 29 4.59 -1.74 -14.65
N LEU A 30 3.76 -1.19 -13.76
CA LEU A 30 3.85 -1.38 -12.30
C LEU A 30 2.46 -1.58 -11.68
N ALA A 31 2.30 -2.61 -10.86
CA ALA A 31 1.10 -2.83 -10.05
C ALA A 31 1.45 -3.26 -8.63
N VAL A 32 0.65 -2.83 -7.65
CA VAL A 32 0.72 -3.28 -6.26
C VAL A 32 -0.66 -3.73 -5.82
N ASN A 33 -0.71 -4.96 -5.31
CA ASN A 33 -1.93 -5.65 -4.89
C ASN A 33 -1.80 -6.05 -3.42
N LEU A 34 -2.89 -5.97 -2.67
CA LEU A 34 -2.92 -6.24 -1.24
C LEU A 34 -3.90 -7.37 -0.93
N LYS A 35 -3.55 -8.27 -0.01
CA LYS A 35 -4.50 -9.22 0.57
C LYS A 35 -4.95 -8.75 1.94
N MET A 36 -6.27 -8.83 2.17
CA MET A 36 -6.89 -8.48 3.44
C MET A 36 -7.34 -9.74 4.18
N GLU A 37 -7.17 -9.78 5.50
CA GLU A 37 -7.66 -10.87 6.34
C GLU A 37 -8.38 -10.34 7.57
N ASN A 38 -9.55 -10.92 7.89
CA ASN A 38 -10.31 -10.59 9.09
C ASN A 38 -9.45 -10.67 10.37
N ALA A 39 -9.67 -9.72 11.26
CA ALA A 39 -9.09 -9.69 12.58
C ALA A 39 -10.08 -9.09 13.58
N THR A 40 -10.03 -9.60 14.81
CA THR A 40 -10.71 -9.01 15.97
C THR A 40 -9.64 -8.45 16.89
N PHE A 41 -9.71 -7.16 17.21
CA PHE A 41 -8.67 -6.51 18.01
C PHE A 41 -9.24 -5.44 18.95
N PRO A 42 -8.62 -5.26 20.12
CA PRO A 42 -8.96 -4.18 21.04
C PRO A 42 -8.38 -2.84 20.55
N LEU A 43 -9.23 -1.83 20.44
CA LEU A 43 -8.83 -0.43 20.38
C LEU A 43 -8.94 0.20 21.77
N ARG A 44 -7.81 0.64 22.32
CA ARG A 44 -7.80 1.40 23.56
C ARG A 44 -8.23 2.83 23.26
N ARG A 45 -9.18 3.35 24.05
CA ARG A 45 -9.52 4.78 24.02
C ARG A 45 -8.36 5.56 24.66
N GLY A 46 -7.58 6.27 23.85
CA GLY A 46 -6.57 7.21 24.32
C GLY A 46 -7.21 8.48 24.87
N VAL A 47 -6.65 9.02 25.96
CA VAL A 47 -7.06 10.28 26.58
C VAL A 47 -6.42 11.44 25.80
N ALA A 48 -6.97 11.79 24.64
CA ALA A 48 -6.63 13.01 23.93
C ALA A 48 -7.83 13.34 23.00
N SER A 49 -8.62 14.39 23.18
CA SER A 49 -8.33 15.73 23.70
C SER A 49 -9.52 16.22 24.55
N GLY A 50 -9.29 16.62 25.80
CA GLY A 50 -10.19 17.50 26.57
C GLY A 50 -11.56 16.98 27.04
N GLY A 51 -11.94 15.73 26.80
CA GLY A 51 -13.20 15.15 27.28
C GLY A 51 -13.01 14.31 28.55
N GLY A 52 -13.63 14.73 29.66
CA GLY A 52 -13.49 14.10 30.97
C GLY A 52 -13.75 12.59 31.01
N VAL A 53 -13.12 11.95 32.00
CA VAL A 53 -13.28 10.53 32.32
C VAL A 53 -14.76 10.22 32.58
N ALA A 54 -15.42 9.52 31.67
CA ALA A 54 -16.72 8.94 31.94
C ALA A 54 -16.53 7.82 32.96
N SER A 55 -16.92 8.08 34.21
CA SER A 55 -17.03 7.09 35.28
C SER A 55 -18.05 6.02 34.90
N GLY A 56 -17.61 4.98 34.19
CA GLY A 56 -18.50 3.94 33.66
C GLY A 56 -17.84 2.91 32.75
N GLY A 57 -16.88 2.13 33.26
CA GLY A 57 -16.86 0.68 33.03
C GLY A 57 -16.36 0.09 31.71
N GLY A 58 -15.62 0.82 30.86
CA GLY A 58 -14.88 0.19 29.76
C GLY A 58 -13.97 1.17 29.02
N THR A 59 -12.68 0.86 28.89
CA THR A 59 -11.67 1.69 28.19
C THR A 59 -11.25 1.13 26.82
N THR A 60 -11.80 -0.03 26.45
CA THR A 60 -11.38 -0.79 25.26
C THR A 60 -12.60 -1.13 24.40
N LEU A 61 -12.58 -0.69 23.14
CA LEU A 61 -13.53 -1.08 22.11
C LEU A 61 -13.01 -2.35 21.43
N ILE A 62 -13.82 -3.40 21.35
CA ILE A 62 -13.47 -4.56 20.51
C ILE A 62 -13.96 -4.29 19.09
N VAL A 63 -13.06 -4.40 18.12
CA VAL A 63 -13.32 -4.13 16.71
C VAL A 63 -13.15 -5.41 15.90
N ASP A 64 -14.15 -5.71 15.07
CA ASP A 64 -14.07 -6.68 13.99
C ASP A 64 -13.78 -5.94 12.69
N GLY A 65 -12.56 -6.13 12.17
CA GLY A 65 -12.06 -5.48 10.97
C GLY A 65 -11.22 -6.45 10.14
N THR A 66 -10.29 -5.89 9.38
CA THR A 66 -9.25 -6.63 8.67
C THR A 66 -7.88 -5.97 8.84
N PHE A 67 -6.86 -6.74 8.49
CA PHE A 67 -5.50 -6.27 8.28
C PHE A 67 -5.00 -6.67 6.89
N ILE A 68 -4.06 -5.89 6.38
CA ILE A 68 -3.24 -6.28 5.24
C ILE A 68 -2.22 -7.31 5.72
N THR A 69 -2.14 -8.46 5.05
CA THR A 69 -1.20 -9.53 5.43
C THR A 69 -0.25 -9.93 4.33
N GLU A 70 -0.58 -9.60 3.08
CA GLU A 70 0.29 -9.84 1.93
C GLU A 70 0.30 -8.60 1.03
N VAL A 71 1.50 -8.24 0.55
CA VAL A 71 1.70 -7.17 -0.43
C VAL A 71 2.41 -7.76 -1.63
N HIS A 72 1.81 -7.65 -2.80
CA HIS A 72 2.34 -8.22 -4.04
C HIS A 72 2.58 -7.13 -5.07
N LEU A 73 3.81 -7.07 -5.56
CA LEU A 73 4.21 -6.15 -6.62
C LEU A 73 4.48 -6.92 -7.90
N VAL A 74 4.03 -6.34 -9.00
CA VAL A 74 4.30 -6.82 -10.36
C VAL A 74 4.89 -5.67 -11.15
N ALA A 75 6.05 -5.89 -11.78
CA ALA A 75 6.72 -4.90 -12.61
C ALA A 75 7.26 -5.47 -13.91
N LEU A 76 7.23 -4.66 -14.97
CA LEU A 76 7.99 -4.88 -16.20
C LEU A 76 9.32 -4.13 -16.09
N VAL A 77 10.41 -4.88 -15.99
CA VAL A 77 11.76 -4.34 -15.76
C VAL A 77 12.67 -4.53 -16.98
N GLY A 78 13.77 -3.78 -17.05
CA GLY A 78 14.72 -3.82 -18.17
C GLY A 78 14.34 -2.92 -19.34
N ARG A 79 13.65 -1.80 -19.08
CA ARG A 79 13.22 -0.83 -20.11
C ARG A 79 14.40 0.01 -20.63
N GLY A 80 15.44 0.24 -19.83
CA GLY A 80 16.58 1.12 -20.12
C GLY A 80 17.64 0.57 -21.08
N GLY A 81 17.27 -0.25 -22.06
CA GLY A 81 18.21 -0.81 -23.06
C GLY A 81 17.94 -0.36 -24.50
N GLY A 82 17.29 0.78 -24.73
CA GLY A 82 16.67 1.03 -26.03
C GLY A 82 16.44 2.45 -26.52
N ASP A 83 17.06 3.49 -25.92
CA ASP A 83 17.02 4.85 -26.51
C ASP A 83 18.43 5.38 -26.87
N ASP A 84 19.51 4.86 -26.27
CA ASP A 84 20.91 5.16 -26.67
C ASP A 84 21.51 4.12 -27.66
N ALA A 85 20.71 3.16 -28.10
CA ALA A 85 21.15 2.10 -29.02
C ALA A 85 20.97 2.46 -30.51
N ALA A 86 20.86 3.75 -30.85
CA ALA A 86 20.77 4.24 -32.24
C ALA A 86 22.08 4.08 -33.05
N GLY A 87 23.04 3.27 -32.58
CA GLY A 87 24.36 3.12 -33.19
C GLY A 87 25.01 1.75 -33.12
N MET A 88 24.35 0.69 -32.63
CA MET A 88 24.93 -0.66 -32.63
C MET A 88 24.11 -1.62 -33.47
N GLY A 89 24.81 -2.30 -34.38
CA GLY A 89 24.26 -2.98 -35.55
C GLY A 89 23.26 -4.10 -35.28
N ALA A 90 22.76 -4.68 -36.39
CA ALA A 90 21.72 -5.69 -36.49
C ALA A 90 22.05 -7.07 -35.85
N GLY A 91 22.39 -7.06 -34.55
CA GLY A 91 22.67 -8.23 -33.72
C GLY A 91 22.41 -8.01 -32.22
N ALA A 92 22.01 -6.81 -31.78
CA ALA A 92 21.62 -6.57 -30.39
C ALA A 92 20.24 -7.20 -30.12
N SER A 93 20.20 -8.19 -29.22
CA SER A 93 18.94 -8.76 -28.72
C SER A 93 18.07 -7.63 -28.16
N ALA A 94 16.82 -7.53 -28.61
CA ALA A 94 15.85 -6.55 -28.12
C ALA A 94 15.90 -6.44 -26.58
N PRO A 95 15.74 -5.22 -26.00
CA PRO A 95 15.72 -5.06 -24.55
C PRO A 95 14.70 -6.02 -23.95
N ARG A 96 15.19 -6.98 -23.17
CA ARG A 96 14.37 -8.06 -22.63
C ARG A 96 13.56 -7.49 -21.47
N ARG A 97 12.35 -7.02 -21.75
CA ARG A 97 11.33 -6.79 -20.72
C ARG A 97 11.16 -8.07 -19.92
N LYS A 98 11.48 -8.02 -18.64
CA LYS A 98 11.34 -9.16 -17.72
C LYS A 98 10.19 -8.88 -16.77
N TRP A 99 9.46 -9.94 -16.44
CA TRP A 99 8.54 -9.90 -15.32
C TRP A 99 9.34 -9.97 -14.02
N LEU A 100 9.02 -9.03 -13.14
CA LEU A 100 9.39 -9.05 -11.74
C LEU A 100 8.12 -9.19 -10.90
N ASN A 101 8.03 -10.28 -10.16
CA ASN A 101 6.99 -10.49 -9.15
C ASN A 101 7.66 -10.49 -7.78
N VAL A 102 7.11 -9.73 -6.84
CA VAL A 102 7.61 -9.62 -5.47
C VAL A 102 6.45 -9.78 -4.52
N SER A 103 6.64 -10.49 -3.42
CA SER A 103 5.63 -10.65 -2.37
C SER A 103 6.28 -10.44 -1.02
N TYR A 104 5.64 -9.62 -0.20
CA TYR A 104 5.92 -9.46 1.21
C TYR A 104 4.88 -10.24 2.01
N TRP A 105 5.34 -11.06 2.95
CA TRP A 105 4.49 -11.94 3.77
C TRP A 105 4.62 -11.57 5.24
N THR A 106 3.54 -11.05 5.86
CA THR A 106 3.57 -10.73 7.30
C THR A 106 3.68 -12.01 8.15
N ALA A 107 3.17 -13.13 7.64
CA ALA A 107 3.26 -14.45 8.29
C ALA A 107 4.70 -14.96 8.47
N GLU A 108 5.67 -14.40 7.74
CA GLU A 108 7.09 -14.76 7.86
C GLU A 108 7.84 -13.95 8.94
N LEU A 109 7.15 -13.01 9.62
CA LEU A 109 7.68 -12.26 10.75
C LEU A 109 7.56 -13.11 12.03
N ASN A 110 8.67 -13.22 12.77
CA ASN A 110 8.72 -13.90 14.05
C ASN A 110 8.34 -12.97 15.22
N GLU A 111 8.37 -13.48 16.44
CA GLU A 111 8.06 -12.75 17.68
C GLU A 111 8.93 -11.49 17.92
N ASN A 112 10.10 -11.41 17.30
CA ASN A 112 10.98 -10.24 17.36
C ASN A 112 10.73 -9.26 16.21
N ASN A 113 9.62 -9.43 15.48
CA ASN A 113 9.20 -8.64 14.32
C ASN A 113 10.27 -8.58 13.21
N TRP A 114 10.84 -9.73 12.84
CA TRP A 114 11.67 -9.87 11.63
C TRP A 114 11.63 -11.31 11.11
N GLY A 115 12.14 -11.57 9.92
CA GLY A 115 12.18 -12.91 9.32
C GLY A 115 13.27 -13.05 8.27
N TRP A 116 13.65 -14.29 7.94
CA TRP A 116 14.66 -14.60 6.91
C TRP A 116 14.08 -14.76 5.50
N LYS A 117 12.76 -14.83 5.37
CA LYS A 117 12.05 -15.07 4.10
C LYS A 117 10.84 -14.15 3.92
N ILE A 118 10.87 -12.97 4.54
CA ILE A 118 9.77 -11.98 4.51
C ILE A 118 9.39 -11.62 3.06
N ILE A 119 10.39 -11.52 2.18
CA ILE A 119 10.15 -11.25 0.76
C ILE A 119 10.52 -12.48 -0.07
N THR A 120 9.60 -12.88 -0.94
CA THR A 120 9.85 -13.83 -2.03
C THR A 120 9.62 -13.17 -3.36
N GLY A 121 10.30 -13.60 -4.41
CA GLY A 121 10.00 -13.10 -5.73
C GLY A 121 10.55 -13.93 -6.86
N PHE A 122 10.23 -13.49 -8.07
CA PHE A 122 10.67 -14.06 -9.32
C PHE A 122 11.12 -12.93 -10.25
N CYS A 123 12.35 -13.02 -10.74
CA CYS A 123 12.94 -12.04 -11.64
C CYS A 123 13.46 -12.76 -12.89
N GLY A 124 12.78 -12.58 -14.03
CA GLY A 124 13.25 -13.03 -15.34
C GLY A 124 13.68 -14.51 -15.39
N GLY A 125 12.93 -15.42 -14.75
CA GLY A 125 13.23 -16.86 -14.71
C GLY A 125 13.83 -17.36 -13.40
N ARG A 126 14.22 -16.48 -12.48
CA ARG A 126 14.90 -16.86 -11.23
C ARG A 126 14.08 -16.48 -10.01
N VAL A 127 13.77 -17.48 -9.19
CA VAL A 127 13.17 -17.26 -7.88
C VAL A 127 14.22 -16.74 -6.89
N PHE A 128 13.79 -15.90 -5.95
CA PHE A 128 14.61 -15.44 -4.84
C PHE A 128 13.79 -15.32 -3.56
N LYS A 129 14.49 -15.35 -2.43
CA LYS A 129 13.93 -15.10 -1.10
C LYS A 129 14.92 -14.24 -0.34
N ILE A 130 14.44 -13.20 0.33
CA ILE A 130 15.25 -12.33 1.18
C ILE A 130 14.50 -12.03 2.48
N GLY A 131 15.25 -11.77 3.53
CA GLY A 131 14.75 -11.35 4.83
C GLY A 131 15.66 -10.28 5.42
N LYS A 132 15.66 -10.12 6.74
CA LYS A 132 16.43 -9.11 7.47
C LYS A 132 17.85 -8.89 6.91
N GLY A 133 18.13 -7.67 6.43
CA GLY A 133 19.42 -7.26 5.88
C GLY A 133 19.66 -7.68 4.42
N GLY A 134 18.72 -8.41 3.82
CA GLY A 134 18.79 -8.88 2.45
C GLY A 134 18.50 -7.79 1.43
N ARG A 135 19.12 -7.93 0.25
CA ARG A 135 18.92 -7.06 -0.90
C ARG A 135 18.91 -7.88 -2.18
N LYS A 136 18.07 -7.49 -3.14
CA LYS A 136 18.00 -8.05 -4.48
C LYS A 136 17.91 -6.92 -5.50
N VAL A 137 18.68 -7.03 -6.57
CA VAL A 137 18.53 -6.19 -7.77
C VAL A 137 17.98 -7.06 -8.91
N CYS A 138 17.01 -6.50 -9.62
CA CYS A 138 16.41 -7.04 -10.83
C CYS A 138 16.32 -5.92 -11.86
N GLU A 139 17.32 -5.84 -12.75
CA GLU A 139 17.46 -4.72 -13.69
C GLU A 139 17.46 -3.36 -12.96
N ASP A 140 16.54 -2.47 -13.31
CA ASP A 140 16.31 -1.13 -12.77
C ASP A 140 15.50 -1.11 -11.46
N VAL A 141 15.18 -2.28 -10.88
CA VAL A 141 14.46 -2.38 -9.61
C VAL A 141 15.37 -2.90 -8.50
N THR A 142 15.41 -2.16 -7.39
CA THR A 142 16.05 -2.57 -6.14
C THR A 142 15.01 -2.98 -5.12
N ILE A 143 15.23 -4.13 -4.49
CA ILE A 143 14.41 -4.66 -3.40
C ILE A 143 15.31 -4.82 -2.19
N GLY A 144 14.94 -4.24 -1.06
CA GLY A 144 15.68 -4.31 0.19
C GLY A 144 14.78 -4.72 1.35
N VAL A 145 15.37 -5.34 2.36
CA VAL A 145 14.71 -5.59 3.65
C VAL A 145 15.61 -5.11 4.77
N ARG A 146 15.11 -4.15 5.56
CA ARG A 146 15.74 -3.69 6.80
C ARG A 146 14.84 -4.08 7.97
N MET A 147 15.26 -5.07 8.75
CA MET A 147 14.42 -5.66 9.82
C MET A 147 13.08 -6.17 9.26
N MET A 148 11.95 -5.58 9.66
CA MET A 148 10.60 -5.83 9.14
C MET A 148 10.27 -5.00 7.89
N THR A 149 11.03 -3.95 7.59
CA THR A 149 10.68 -3.02 6.52
C THR A 149 11.17 -3.55 5.18
N GLY A 150 10.25 -3.80 4.26
CA GLY A 150 10.54 -4.03 2.85
C GLY A 150 10.50 -2.71 2.08
N THR A 151 11.47 -2.50 1.18
CA THR A 151 11.47 -1.37 0.26
C THR A 151 11.69 -1.88 -1.15
N ILE A 152 10.83 -1.47 -2.07
CA ILE A 152 10.94 -1.74 -3.51
C ILE A 152 11.04 -0.40 -4.20
N SER A 153 12.19 -0.12 -4.81
CA SER A 153 12.46 1.14 -5.50
C SER A 153 12.70 0.86 -6.98
N CYS A 154 11.96 1.55 -7.83
CA CYS A 154 12.24 1.72 -9.25
C CYS A 154 12.53 3.21 -9.53
N ALA A 155 12.77 3.57 -10.80
CA ALA A 155 13.17 4.94 -11.16
C ALA A 155 12.19 6.01 -10.66
N ASP A 156 10.88 5.73 -10.69
CA ASP A 156 9.84 6.74 -10.46
C ASP A 156 8.98 6.48 -9.22
N TRP A 157 9.06 5.27 -8.65
CA TRP A 157 8.25 4.87 -7.49
C TRP A 157 9.08 4.19 -6.42
N THR A 158 8.74 4.48 -5.18
CA THR A 158 9.14 3.68 -4.03
C THR A 158 7.92 3.15 -3.31
N VAL A 159 7.90 1.83 -3.13
CA VAL A 159 6.90 1.12 -2.32
C VAL A 159 7.59 0.67 -1.04
N THR A 160 7.05 1.09 0.10
CA THR A 160 7.52 0.69 1.42
C THR A 160 6.46 -0.16 2.10
N VAL A 161 6.88 -1.27 2.69
CA VAL A 161 6.01 -2.17 3.46
C VAL A 161 6.60 -2.31 4.84
N LEU A 162 5.85 -1.86 5.85
CA LEU A 162 6.23 -1.97 7.26
C LEU A 162 5.43 -3.12 7.90
N GLY A 163 6.14 -4.15 8.36
CA GLY A 163 5.52 -5.22 9.15
C GLY A 163 5.41 -4.83 10.62
N SER A 164 4.23 -5.03 11.21
CA SER A 164 3.96 -4.71 12.61
C SER A 164 3.23 -5.88 13.29
N PRO A 165 3.57 -6.24 14.54
CA PRO A 165 2.79 -7.20 15.29
C PRO A 165 1.37 -6.66 15.53
N THR A 166 0.41 -7.55 15.69
CA THR A 166 -0.96 -7.20 16.07
C THR A 166 -1.18 -7.51 17.55
N HIS A 167 -2.16 -6.83 18.13
CA HIS A 167 -2.73 -7.21 19.43
C HIS A 167 -4.09 -7.88 19.25
N ALA A 168 -4.29 -8.53 18.10
CA ALA A 168 -5.54 -9.17 17.77
C ALA A 168 -5.81 -10.34 18.72
N THR A 169 -7.05 -10.44 19.19
CA THR A 169 -7.53 -11.61 19.93
C THR A 169 -7.91 -12.75 18.99
N SER A 170 -8.13 -12.45 17.70
CA SER A 170 -8.35 -13.40 16.63
C SER A 170 -7.83 -12.83 15.31
N GLY A 171 -7.26 -13.69 14.45
CA GLY A 171 -6.72 -13.30 13.15
C GLY A 171 -5.20 -13.31 13.07
N PRO A 172 -4.61 -12.61 12.09
CA PRO A 172 -3.17 -12.61 11.83
C PRO A 172 -2.33 -12.03 12.99
N ALA A 173 -1.20 -12.66 13.31
CA ALA A 173 -0.26 -12.20 14.34
C ALA A 173 0.53 -10.95 13.93
N HIS A 174 0.67 -10.70 12.62
CA HIS A 174 1.33 -9.52 12.05
C HIS A 174 0.49 -8.93 10.93
N ARG A 175 0.58 -7.62 10.77
CA ARG A 175 0.00 -6.84 9.67
C ARG A 175 1.07 -6.09 8.89
N ALA A 176 0.71 -5.62 7.71
CA ALA A 176 1.51 -4.73 6.90
C ALA A 176 0.86 -3.34 6.82
N ASP A 177 1.68 -2.31 6.95
CA ASP A 177 1.34 -0.92 6.62
C ASP A 177 2.11 -0.56 5.33
N VAL A 178 1.45 0.09 4.37
CA VAL A 178 1.98 0.24 3.00
C VAL A 178 2.08 1.72 2.63
N GLY A 179 3.29 2.16 2.27
CA GLY A 179 3.55 3.49 1.74
C GLY A 179 3.90 3.45 0.26
N LEU A 180 3.40 4.44 -0.49
CA LEU A 180 3.84 4.72 -1.85
C LEU A 180 4.27 6.17 -1.96
N SER A 181 5.41 6.38 -2.59
CA SER A 181 5.87 7.70 -3.00
C SER A 181 6.32 7.68 -4.45
N ALA A 182 6.13 8.82 -5.12
CA ALA A 182 6.59 9.04 -6.48
C ALA A 182 7.70 10.08 -6.49
N SER A 183 8.58 10.01 -7.49
CA SER A 183 9.57 11.04 -7.78
C SER A 183 9.26 11.73 -9.12
N GLY A 184 9.41 13.05 -9.15
CA GLY A 184 9.34 13.86 -10.37
C GLY A 184 7.94 13.98 -10.98
N ASP A 185 7.89 14.32 -12.26
CA ASP A 185 6.67 14.55 -13.03
C ASP A 185 5.94 13.25 -13.44
N TYR A 186 6.47 12.08 -13.05
CA TYR A 186 5.97 10.78 -13.51
C TYR A 186 4.51 10.55 -13.17
N THR A 187 4.00 11.04 -12.04
CA THR A 187 2.59 10.91 -11.63
C THR A 187 1.65 11.49 -12.69
N SER A 188 1.96 12.69 -13.17
CA SER A 188 1.19 13.40 -14.21
C SER A 188 1.17 12.65 -15.54
N ARG A 189 2.24 11.91 -15.85
CA ARG A 189 2.39 11.17 -17.11
C ARG A 189 1.87 9.74 -17.05
N SER A 190 1.94 9.12 -15.88
CA SER A 190 1.53 7.73 -15.67
C SER A 190 0.04 7.60 -15.41
N LEU A 191 -0.59 8.65 -14.87
CA LEU A 191 -1.99 8.64 -14.46
C LEU A 191 -2.34 7.36 -13.69
N PRO A 192 -1.66 7.09 -12.56
CA PRO A 192 -1.88 5.89 -11.78
C PRO A 192 -3.34 5.78 -11.32
N HIS A 193 -3.81 4.54 -11.20
CA HIS A 193 -5.13 4.18 -10.69
C HIS A 193 -4.99 3.06 -9.66
N GLY A 194 -6.09 2.40 -9.28
CA GLY A 194 -6.18 1.57 -8.08
C GLY A 194 -6.80 2.35 -6.92
N ILE A 195 -7.15 1.64 -5.83
CA ILE A 195 -7.76 2.26 -4.64
C ILE A 195 -6.96 3.49 -4.21
N PHE A 196 -5.64 3.38 -4.25
CA PHE A 196 -4.70 4.40 -3.83
C PHE A 196 -4.09 5.18 -4.98
N GLY A 197 -3.73 4.51 -6.08
CA GLY A 197 -3.01 5.17 -7.17
C GLY A 197 -3.77 6.35 -7.77
N GLN A 198 -5.10 6.30 -7.79
CA GLN A 198 -5.93 7.40 -8.31
C GLN A 198 -5.76 8.72 -7.53
N SER A 199 -5.25 8.69 -6.29
CA SER A 199 -4.97 9.93 -5.56
C SER A 199 -3.81 10.72 -6.16
N PHE A 200 -2.84 10.05 -6.78
CA PHE A 200 -1.70 10.70 -7.45
C PHE A 200 -2.08 11.29 -8.81
N SER A 201 -3.25 10.90 -9.34
CA SER A 201 -3.82 11.45 -10.58
C SER A 201 -4.86 12.54 -10.30
N SER A 202 -5.11 12.85 -9.02
CA SER A 202 -6.12 13.81 -8.61
C SER A 202 -5.48 15.19 -8.44
N PRO A 203 -6.14 16.28 -8.88
CA PRO A 203 -5.64 17.63 -8.66
C PRO A 203 -5.72 18.09 -7.19
N GLY A 204 -6.29 17.27 -6.30
CA GLY A 204 -6.49 17.62 -4.89
C GLY A 204 -6.90 16.43 -4.02
N PRO A 205 -7.19 16.70 -2.73
CA PRO A 205 -7.57 15.68 -1.76
C PRO A 205 -8.75 14.83 -2.22
N ARG A 206 -8.73 13.53 -1.87
CA ARG A 206 -9.85 12.61 -2.10
C ARG A 206 -10.35 12.11 -0.75
N ASP A 207 -11.50 12.58 -0.33
CA ASP A 207 -12.12 12.17 0.93
C ASP A 207 -13.21 11.13 0.68
N GLY A 208 -13.14 10.05 1.43
CA GLY A 208 -14.07 8.94 1.36
C GLY A 208 -14.70 8.65 2.71
N LYS A 209 -15.58 7.67 2.70
CA LYS A 209 -16.25 7.19 3.90
C LYS A 209 -15.22 6.69 4.91
N ARG A 210 -15.46 7.03 6.17
CA ARG A 210 -14.72 6.55 7.35
C ARG A 210 -15.69 5.89 8.30
N ASP A 211 -15.22 4.93 9.09
CA ASP A 211 -16.02 4.33 10.13
C ASP A 211 -16.15 5.28 11.33
N GLU A 212 -17.38 5.47 11.80
CA GLU A 212 -17.67 6.30 12.96
C GLU A 212 -17.65 5.45 14.23
N TYR A 213 -16.50 5.43 14.89
CA TYR A 213 -16.33 4.67 16.12
C TYR A 213 -17.14 5.31 17.28
N PRO A 214 -17.81 4.50 18.12
CA PRO A 214 -18.57 5.02 19.27
C PRO A 214 -17.69 5.81 20.25
N SER A 215 -17.97 7.12 20.35
CA SER A 215 -17.26 8.03 21.26
C SER A 215 -17.74 7.92 22.71
N ASN A 216 -18.99 7.48 22.92
CA ASN A 216 -19.65 7.37 24.23
C ASN A 216 -20.39 6.03 24.38
N GLY A 217 -20.62 5.59 25.62
CA GLY A 217 -21.37 4.36 25.93
C GLY A 217 -20.50 3.12 26.22
N PRO A 218 -21.09 2.00 26.65
CA PRO A 218 -20.36 0.78 26.97
C PRO A 218 -19.58 0.29 25.74
N LEU A 219 -18.25 0.31 25.82
CA LEU A 219 -17.32 -0.04 24.73
C LEU A 219 -17.33 -1.53 24.35
N TYR A 220 -18.04 -2.34 25.13
CA TYR A 220 -18.39 -3.72 24.86
C TYR A 220 -19.38 -4.07 25.98
N ASN A 221 -20.52 -4.65 25.63
CA ASN A 221 -21.23 -5.50 26.58
C ASN A 221 -21.75 -6.72 25.80
N GLU A 222 -21.94 -7.82 26.50
CA GLU A 222 -22.36 -9.11 25.94
C GLU A 222 -23.66 -9.06 25.10
N ARG A 223 -24.38 -7.92 25.09
CA ARG A 223 -25.59 -7.69 24.28
C ARG A 223 -25.33 -7.19 22.85
N ASN A 224 -24.24 -6.45 22.61
CA ASN A 224 -24.05 -5.73 21.34
C ASN A 224 -22.93 -6.28 20.45
N GLY A 225 -22.05 -7.14 21.00
CA GLY A 225 -20.94 -7.73 20.26
C GLY A 225 -19.83 -6.73 19.89
N PRO A 226 -18.82 -7.16 19.11
CA PRO A 226 -17.75 -6.29 18.61
C PRO A 226 -18.26 -5.26 17.59
N PHE A 227 -17.60 -4.10 17.52
CA PHE A 227 -17.87 -3.08 16.51
C PHE A 227 -17.37 -3.55 15.14
N LEU A 228 -18.30 -3.71 14.20
CA LEU A 228 -17.99 -4.11 12.83
C LEU A 228 -17.73 -2.88 11.97
N THR A 229 -16.51 -2.74 11.47
CA THR A 229 -16.18 -1.70 10.47
C THR A 229 -16.86 -2.00 9.13
N SER A 230 -17.06 -0.99 8.30
CA SER A 230 -17.93 -1.09 7.14
C SER A 230 -17.51 -0.26 5.94
N ALA A 231 -16.55 0.67 6.09
CA ALA A 231 -16.14 1.55 5.02
C ALA A 231 -15.29 0.82 3.96
N PHE A 232 -15.50 1.17 2.69
CA PHE A 232 -14.80 0.64 1.53
C PHE A 232 -14.26 1.78 0.65
N ALA A 233 -13.81 2.86 1.29
CA ALA A 233 -13.33 4.08 0.67
C ALA A 233 -14.29 4.75 -0.33
N GLU A 234 -15.60 4.52 -0.19
CA GLU A 234 -16.62 5.11 -1.06
C GLU A 234 -16.54 6.64 -1.01
N GLY A 235 -16.64 7.28 -2.18
CA GLY A 235 -16.46 8.73 -2.32
C GLY A 235 -15.00 9.14 -2.61
N ALA A 236 -14.01 8.42 -2.05
CA ALA A 236 -12.62 8.62 -2.43
C ALA A 236 -12.24 7.85 -3.71
N ILE A 237 -12.90 6.73 -4.00
CA ILE A 237 -12.57 5.88 -5.15
C ILE A 237 -13.57 5.99 -6.28
N GLU A 238 -13.11 5.82 -7.52
CA GLU A 238 -13.98 5.62 -8.68
C GLU A 238 -14.62 4.23 -8.65
N GLY A 239 -15.91 4.14 -8.98
CA GLY A 239 -16.64 2.86 -8.92
C GLY A 239 -16.87 2.36 -7.49
N LYS A 240 -16.83 1.04 -7.30
CA LYS A 240 -17.02 0.36 -6.02
C LYS A 240 -15.79 -0.46 -5.69
N ALA A 241 -15.57 -0.78 -4.41
CA ALA A 241 -14.43 -1.61 -4.00
C ALA A 241 -14.36 -2.97 -4.71
N ALA A 242 -15.51 -3.55 -5.08
CA ALA A 242 -15.58 -4.79 -5.84
C ALA A 242 -14.90 -4.69 -7.22
N ASP A 243 -14.86 -3.51 -7.84
CA ASP A 243 -14.24 -3.28 -9.15
C ASP A 243 -12.69 -3.35 -9.09
N TYR A 244 -12.14 -3.31 -7.88
CA TYR A 244 -10.72 -3.43 -7.58
C TYR A 244 -10.34 -4.85 -7.10
N GLU A 245 -11.30 -5.77 -6.94
CA GLU A 245 -11.00 -7.15 -6.55
C GLU A 245 -10.26 -7.88 -7.67
N LEU A 246 -9.26 -8.68 -7.27
CA LEU A 246 -8.36 -9.37 -8.17
C LEU A 246 -8.45 -10.90 -7.98
N PRO A 247 -8.36 -11.68 -9.07
CA PRO A 247 -8.44 -13.13 -8.99
C PRO A 247 -7.16 -13.79 -8.44
N SER A 248 -6.04 -13.05 -8.36
CA SER A 248 -4.79 -13.57 -7.80
C SER A 248 -3.85 -12.44 -7.39
N ALA A 249 -2.87 -12.78 -6.55
CA ALA A 249 -1.80 -11.91 -6.05
C ALA A 249 -1.11 -11.05 -7.13
N PHE A 250 -0.88 -11.60 -8.32
CA PHE A 250 -0.14 -10.93 -9.41
C PHE A 250 -1.03 -10.54 -10.60
N ALA A 251 -2.35 -10.58 -10.45
CA ALA A 251 -3.24 -10.12 -11.50
C ALA A 251 -3.07 -8.61 -11.73
N THR A 252 -3.05 -8.21 -13.00
CA THR A 252 -2.90 -6.80 -13.40
C THR A 252 -4.12 -6.25 -14.12
N ARG A 253 -5.14 -7.09 -14.39
CA ARG A 253 -6.35 -6.70 -15.11
C ARG A 253 -7.51 -6.53 -14.14
N PHE A 254 -8.10 -5.34 -14.15
CA PHE A 254 -9.32 -4.93 -13.44
C PHE A 254 -9.91 -3.72 -14.17
N ALA A 255 -11.08 -3.23 -13.74
CA ALA A 255 -11.86 -2.21 -14.45
C ALA A 255 -11.08 -0.94 -14.83
N PHE A 256 -10.15 -0.51 -13.96
CA PHE A 256 -9.40 0.73 -14.11
C PHE A 256 -7.89 0.52 -14.29
N SER A 257 -7.48 -0.65 -14.77
CA SER A 257 -6.05 -0.98 -14.89
C SER A 257 -5.30 -0.03 -15.81
N ARG A 258 -4.12 0.39 -15.33
CA ARG A 258 -3.14 1.17 -16.09
C ARG A 258 -1.88 0.38 -16.40
N PHE A 259 -1.82 -0.90 -16.02
CA PHE A 259 -0.60 -1.70 -16.11
C PHE A 259 -0.09 -1.87 -17.54
N GLY A 260 -0.99 -2.11 -18.49
CA GLY A 260 -0.66 -2.27 -19.91
C GLY A 260 -0.56 -0.96 -20.69
N GLU A 261 -0.80 0.17 -20.03
CA GLU A 261 -0.88 1.47 -20.67
C GLU A 261 0.51 2.06 -20.92
N SER A 262 0.57 3.06 -21.80
CA SER A 262 1.79 3.82 -22.07
C SER A 262 1.81 5.11 -21.24
N LEU A 263 3.02 5.60 -20.96
CA LEU A 263 3.20 6.93 -20.37
C LEU A 263 2.73 7.99 -21.36
N LEU A 264 2.08 9.03 -20.85
CA LEU A 264 1.80 10.21 -21.64
C LEU A 264 3.11 10.91 -22.05
N PRO A 265 3.13 11.57 -23.23
CA PRO A 265 4.25 12.41 -23.61
C PRO A 265 4.42 13.54 -22.58
N PRO A 266 5.65 14.06 -22.39
CA PRO A 266 5.84 15.29 -21.62
C PRO A 266 4.97 16.42 -22.20
N SER A 267 4.41 17.26 -21.33
CA SER A 267 3.64 18.43 -21.78
C SER A 267 4.54 19.36 -22.61
N ALA A 268 4.06 19.82 -23.77
CA ALA A 268 4.80 20.71 -24.66
C ALA A 268 5.19 22.04 -23.97
N ASN A 269 4.49 22.43 -22.91
CA ASN A 269 4.75 23.65 -22.13
C ASN A 269 5.87 23.49 -21.08
N ALA A 270 6.45 22.28 -20.91
CA ALA A 270 7.61 22.08 -20.03
C ALA A 270 8.94 22.52 -20.68
N ALA A 271 8.94 22.82 -21.98
CA ALA A 271 10.12 23.31 -22.70
C ALA A 271 10.35 24.83 -22.53
N ASP A 272 9.33 25.57 -22.10
CA ASP A 272 9.39 27.02 -21.89
C ASP A 272 9.22 27.37 -20.41
N GLY A 273 10.29 27.18 -19.64
CA GLY A 273 10.76 28.15 -18.64
C GLY A 273 9.87 28.61 -17.47
N GLU A 274 8.70 28.04 -17.20
CA GLU A 274 8.00 28.22 -15.92
C GLU A 274 7.85 26.85 -15.28
N ALA A 275 8.82 26.50 -14.44
CA ALA A 275 8.64 25.42 -13.49
C ALA A 275 7.43 25.77 -12.62
N LEU A 276 6.27 25.14 -12.89
CA LEU A 276 5.39 24.78 -11.80
C LEU A 276 6.21 23.86 -10.91
N HIS A 277 6.95 24.46 -9.98
CA HIS A 277 7.34 23.83 -8.73
C HIS A 277 6.04 23.46 -8.02
N ASP A 278 5.42 22.37 -8.45
CA ASP A 278 4.68 21.56 -7.51
C ASP A 278 5.71 20.68 -6.82
N ASP A 279 6.20 21.16 -5.68
CA ASP A 279 7.09 20.46 -4.76
C ASP A 279 6.35 19.28 -4.06
N SER A 280 5.26 18.78 -4.66
CA SER A 280 4.49 17.66 -4.15
C SER A 280 5.19 16.35 -4.51
N SER A 281 6.26 16.08 -3.77
CA SER A 281 6.58 14.70 -3.41
C SER A 281 5.38 14.14 -2.64
N GLY A 282 4.37 13.65 -3.36
CA GLY A 282 3.20 13.03 -2.78
C GLY A 282 3.65 11.77 -2.03
N ASN A 283 3.55 11.80 -0.71
CA ASN A 283 3.67 10.60 0.10
C ASN A 283 2.27 10.19 0.51
N ALA A 284 1.96 8.92 0.29
CA ALA A 284 0.66 8.40 0.63
C ALA A 284 0.92 7.10 1.42
N VAL A 285 0.30 6.99 2.59
CA VAL A 285 0.48 5.87 3.52
C VAL A 285 -0.87 5.21 3.85
N LEU A 286 -0.86 3.90 3.95
CA LEU A 286 -1.95 3.10 4.48
C LEU A 286 -1.51 2.47 5.79
N GLU A 287 -2.16 2.86 6.88
CA GLU A 287 -1.86 2.40 8.23
C GLU A 287 -3.10 1.78 8.85
N ALA A 288 -2.97 0.65 9.55
CA ALA A 288 -4.09 0.19 10.37
C ALA A 288 -4.32 1.11 11.57
N ALA A 289 -5.56 1.18 12.06
CA ALA A 289 -5.89 1.88 13.31
C ALA A 289 -4.99 1.39 14.45
N VAL A 290 -4.03 2.20 14.88
CA VAL A 290 -3.26 1.97 16.11
C VAL A 290 -3.65 3.08 17.06
N GLY A 291 -4.24 2.73 18.21
CA GLY A 291 -4.24 3.66 19.33
C GLY A 291 -2.77 3.95 19.65
N GLU A 292 -2.36 5.22 19.60
CA GLU A 292 -1.01 5.66 19.94
C GLU A 292 -0.55 4.97 21.24
N LEU A 293 0.49 4.15 21.11
CA LEU A 293 1.30 3.77 22.25
C LEU A 293 2.38 4.86 22.35
N GLU A 294 2.23 5.77 23.30
CA GLU A 294 3.36 6.59 23.73
C GLU A 294 4.52 5.66 24.11
N GLU A 295 5.68 5.91 23.50
CA GLU A 295 6.94 5.34 23.97
C GLU A 295 7.15 5.74 25.44
N PRO A 296 7.60 4.82 26.32
CA PRO A 296 7.98 5.20 27.67
C PRO A 296 9.18 6.15 27.59
N GLY A 297 8.93 7.41 27.96
CA GLY A 297 9.92 8.49 27.93
C GLY A 297 11.23 8.14 28.63
N ARG A 298 12.32 8.58 28.00
CA ARG A 298 13.58 8.87 28.68
C ARG A 298 13.49 10.19 29.43
#